data_AF-A0A0T6B7M6-F1
#
_entry.id   AF-A0A0T6B7M6-F1
#
_cell.length_a   1.000
_cell.length_b   1.000
_cell.length_c   1.000
_cell.angle_alpha   90.00
_cell.angle_beta   90.00
_cell.angle_gamma   90.00
#
_symmetry.space_group_name_H-M   'P 1'
#
loop_
_entity.id
_entity.type
_entity.pdbx_description
1 polymer ?
#
loop_
_entity_poly.entity_id
_entity_poly.type
_entity_poly.pdbx_seq_one_letter_code
_entity_poly.pdbx_strand_id
1 'polypeptide(L)'
;MLKPLRSTLFLLLTCSLVYCDTCLKCKQNQVHGMRGADCYSLDLEKIPQCFRSDVEIVELSHNRIRSIRQGDLSRYTNLKILYLDDNMIMNVDETAFEPMTALEILDMSSNSLVKIPPIFFQLPSLYKLYFSHNQYTNIVKDIENLKPITSPLQYLELAFNNLTELPNLGMLPTLFYFNITGNPSIKMTVSKFSGICNLKFLYNNNTTSWFDDPCECWTLETWLENRGAKFLPFNCQVDIETCNTTISTNDTQIYEECQKSYAELVMQYKIRKIVLPVCVAVVVLLLIIILIIIIKRRRKPKRLQRKNLAANEEENTMVDR
;
A
#
# COMPACT_ATOMS: atom_id res chain seq x y z
N MET A 1 28.47 17.46 -63.49
CA MET A 1 29.57 17.34 -62.51
C MET A 1 28.97 17.13 -61.12
N LEU A 2 29.42 16.05 -60.44
CA LEU A 2 29.53 15.74 -58.99
C LEU A 2 28.94 16.77 -57.98
N LYS A 3 28.30 16.47 -56.81
CA LYS A 3 28.22 15.32 -55.87
C LYS A 3 27.15 15.64 -54.74
N PRO A 4 26.91 14.83 -53.66
CA PRO A 4 25.56 14.56 -53.11
C PRO A 4 25.39 14.64 -51.54
N LEU A 5 24.19 14.24 -51.04
CA LEU A 5 23.82 13.55 -49.77
C LEU A 5 23.98 14.21 -48.34
N ARG A 6 22.94 13.97 -47.49
CA ARG A 6 22.84 13.93 -45.99
C ARG A 6 22.73 15.29 -45.25
N SER A 7 22.03 15.48 -44.12
CA SER A 7 21.17 14.70 -43.21
C SER A 7 20.66 15.65 -42.09
N THR A 8 19.67 15.19 -41.31
CA THR A 8 19.35 15.57 -39.90
C THR A 8 18.71 16.92 -39.54
N LEU A 9 17.39 16.85 -39.28
CA LEU A 9 16.75 17.02 -37.96
C LEU A 9 17.26 18.15 -37.04
N PHE A 10 16.47 19.21 -36.88
CA PHE A 10 16.51 20.09 -35.70
C PHE A 10 15.09 20.29 -35.17
N LEU A 11 14.71 19.39 -34.26
CA LEU A 11 13.71 19.64 -33.23
C LEU A 11 14.35 20.58 -32.20
N LEU A 12 13.79 21.76 -31.97
CA LEU A 12 14.02 22.50 -30.73
C LEU A 12 12.70 23.12 -30.24
N LEU A 13 12.03 22.33 -29.39
CA LEU A 13 11.60 22.71 -28.05
C LEU A 13 11.17 24.18 -27.86
N THR A 14 9.88 24.45 -28.05
CA THR A 14 9.20 25.52 -27.29
C THR A 14 8.87 24.97 -25.90
N CYS A 15 9.82 25.03 -24.98
CA CYS A 15 9.53 24.90 -23.56
C CYS A 15 9.05 26.27 -23.07
N SER A 16 7.78 26.37 -22.71
CA SER A 16 7.17 27.55 -22.11
C SER A 16 7.79 27.83 -20.73
N LEU A 17 8.58 28.91 -20.68
CA LEU A 17 9.36 29.43 -19.55
C LEU A 17 8.51 30.04 -18.40
N VAL A 18 7.44 29.37 -17.93
CA VAL A 18 6.59 29.90 -16.84
C VAL A 18 6.42 28.95 -15.65
N TYR A 19 6.91 27.71 -15.72
CA TYR A 19 6.83 26.75 -14.61
C TYR A 19 8.20 26.16 -14.29
N CYS A 20 9.06 26.87 -13.55
CA CYS A 20 10.31 26.25 -13.08
C CYS A 20 10.97 26.79 -11.80
N ASP A 21 10.27 27.49 -10.89
CA ASP A 21 10.91 27.92 -9.64
C ASP A 21 10.59 27.03 -8.42
N THR A 22 9.43 26.37 -8.38
CA THR A 22 9.01 25.62 -7.18
C THR A 22 9.73 24.28 -7.00
N CYS A 23 10.03 23.53 -8.07
CA CYS A 23 10.80 22.29 -7.94
C CYS A 23 12.28 22.52 -7.61
N LEU A 24 12.84 23.70 -7.88
CA LEU A 24 14.22 24.00 -7.48
C LEU A 24 14.38 24.04 -5.96
N LYS A 25 13.29 24.26 -5.21
CA LYS A 25 13.32 24.25 -3.75
C LYS A 25 13.26 22.84 -3.16
N CYS A 26 12.63 21.89 -3.84
CA CYS A 26 12.51 20.52 -3.36
C CYS A 26 13.80 19.73 -3.56
N LYS A 27 14.26 19.05 -2.50
CA LYS A 27 15.44 18.19 -2.55
C LYS A 27 15.10 16.86 -3.20
N GLN A 28 15.78 16.52 -4.29
CA GLN A 28 15.69 15.19 -4.89
C GLN A 28 16.58 14.22 -4.10
N ASN A 29 16.04 13.08 -3.69
CA ASN A 29 16.76 12.08 -2.90
C ASN A 29 16.42 10.65 -3.35
N GLN A 30 17.12 9.67 -2.76
CA GLN A 30 16.79 8.27 -2.92
C GLN A 30 16.67 7.64 -1.54
N VAL A 31 15.51 7.07 -1.22
CA VAL A 31 15.21 6.46 0.07
C VAL A 31 14.96 4.98 -0.17
N HIS A 32 15.83 4.11 0.36
CA HIS A 32 15.76 2.66 0.14
C HIS A 32 15.66 2.23 -1.33
N GLY A 33 16.34 2.95 -2.23
CA GLY A 33 16.31 2.67 -3.67
C GLY A 33 15.16 3.36 -4.43
N MET A 34 14.17 3.91 -3.74
CA MET A 34 13.05 4.65 -4.34
C MET A 34 13.45 6.09 -4.63
N ARG A 35 13.00 6.63 -5.77
CA ARG A 35 13.23 8.05 -6.10
C ARG A 35 12.27 8.94 -5.31
N GLY A 36 12.83 9.87 -4.55
CA GLY A 36 12.07 10.77 -3.69
C GLY A 36 12.22 12.24 -4.07
N ALA A 37 11.16 13.01 -3.83
CA ALA A 37 11.16 14.46 -3.83
C ALA A 37 10.75 14.96 -2.44
N ASP A 38 11.67 15.61 -1.76
CA ASP A 38 11.51 16.17 -0.42
C ASP A 38 11.23 17.67 -0.50
N CYS A 39 9.99 18.04 -0.20
CA CYS A 39 9.49 19.40 -0.21
C CYS A 39 8.98 19.84 1.17
N TYR A 40 9.51 19.24 2.25
CA TYR A 40 9.09 19.52 3.62
C TYR A 40 9.23 21.01 3.97
N SER A 41 8.18 21.62 4.52
CA SER A 41 8.21 22.98 5.08
C SER A 41 8.74 24.07 4.12
N LEU A 42 8.26 24.08 2.87
CA LEU A 42 8.68 25.04 1.83
C LEU A 42 7.63 26.11 1.50
N ASP A 43 6.60 26.25 2.34
CA ASP A 43 5.47 27.17 2.15
C ASP A 43 4.73 26.97 0.81
N LEU A 44 4.70 25.73 0.29
CA LEU A 44 4.06 25.43 -0.99
C LEU A 44 2.54 25.55 -0.88
N GLU A 45 1.92 26.25 -1.82
CA GLU A 45 0.45 26.36 -1.90
C GLU A 45 -0.17 25.33 -2.85
N LYS A 46 0.65 24.66 -3.67
CA LYS A 46 0.24 23.69 -4.69
C LYS A 46 1.26 22.56 -4.77
N ILE A 47 0.77 21.38 -5.17
CA ILE A 47 1.64 20.26 -5.52
C ILE A 47 2.48 20.63 -6.75
N PRO A 48 3.82 20.63 -6.67
CA PRO A 48 4.67 20.95 -7.80
C PRO A 48 4.45 19.98 -8.97
N GLN A 49 4.41 20.48 -10.20
CA GLN A 49 4.13 19.70 -11.42
C GLN A 49 5.40 19.29 -12.20
N CYS A 50 6.56 19.35 -11.55
CA CYS A 50 7.86 19.29 -12.21
C CYS A 50 8.79 18.19 -11.69
N PHE A 51 8.32 17.32 -10.76
CA PHE A 51 9.11 16.14 -10.38
C PHE A 51 9.29 15.22 -11.58
N ARG A 52 10.17 14.22 -11.49
CA ARG A 52 10.21 13.21 -12.54
C ARG A 52 8.96 12.32 -12.45
N SER A 53 8.49 11.81 -13.58
CA SER A 53 7.31 10.92 -13.60
C SER A 53 7.57 9.56 -12.93
N ASP A 54 8.84 9.21 -12.73
CA ASP A 54 9.29 8.01 -12.02
C ASP A 54 9.55 8.25 -10.52
N VAL A 55 9.06 9.37 -9.97
CA VAL A 55 9.08 9.60 -8.52
C VAL A 55 8.17 8.58 -7.82
N GLU A 56 8.66 8.01 -6.73
CA GLU A 56 7.98 6.98 -5.94
C GLU A 56 7.61 7.50 -4.54
N ILE A 57 8.33 8.51 -4.04
CA ILE A 57 8.08 9.13 -2.73
C ILE A 57 7.99 10.64 -2.91
N VAL A 58 6.92 11.24 -2.43
CA VAL A 58 6.78 12.70 -2.40
C VAL A 58 6.43 13.11 -0.98
N GLU A 59 7.30 13.93 -0.40
CA GLU A 59 7.18 14.50 0.93
C GLU A 59 6.75 15.97 0.77
N LEU A 60 5.51 16.29 1.14
CA LEU A 60 4.90 17.62 1.02
C LEU A 60 4.35 18.11 2.36
N SER A 61 4.80 17.55 3.48
CA SER A 61 4.28 17.89 4.79
C SER A 61 4.73 19.28 5.25
N HIS A 62 3.95 19.86 6.17
CA HIS A 62 4.17 21.22 6.68
C HIS A 62 4.17 22.31 5.60
N ASN A 63 3.29 22.20 4.60
CA ASN A 63 3.11 23.21 3.56
C ASN A 63 1.77 23.94 3.73
N ARG A 64 1.35 24.71 2.71
CA ARG A 64 0.13 25.53 2.72
C ARG A 64 -0.84 25.10 1.62
N ILE A 65 -0.80 23.83 1.22
CA ILE A 65 -1.65 23.29 0.16
C ILE A 65 -3.10 23.28 0.66
N ARG A 66 -4.02 23.85 -0.12
CA ARG A 66 -5.44 24.01 0.28
C ARG A 66 -6.41 23.07 -0.43
N SER A 67 -6.02 22.55 -1.58
CA SER A 67 -6.85 21.66 -2.38
C SER A 67 -5.99 20.76 -3.25
N ILE A 68 -6.47 19.54 -3.50
CA ILE A 68 -5.91 18.63 -4.51
C ILE A 68 -6.93 18.52 -5.64
N ARG A 69 -6.56 19.00 -6.81
CA ARG A 69 -7.44 19.05 -7.98
C ARG A 69 -7.21 17.88 -8.91
N GLN A 70 -8.19 17.61 -9.76
CA GLN A 70 -8.02 16.70 -10.88
C GLN A 70 -6.80 17.12 -11.71
N GLY A 71 -5.90 16.17 -11.94
CA GLY A 71 -4.68 16.39 -12.72
C GLY A 71 -3.43 16.72 -11.91
N ASP A 72 -3.55 17.22 -10.67
CA ASP A 72 -2.41 17.63 -9.83
C ASP A 72 -1.43 16.46 -9.57
N LEU A 73 -1.92 15.23 -9.60
CA LEU A 73 -1.12 14.01 -9.40
C LEU A 73 -0.97 13.17 -10.68
N SER A 74 -1.62 13.53 -11.79
CA SER A 74 -1.81 12.64 -12.94
C SER A 74 -0.52 12.15 -13.61
N ARG A 75 0.58 12.90 -13.46
CA ARG A 75 1.90 12.56 -14.00
C ARG A 75 2.77 11.67 -13.10
N TYR A 76 2.35 11.43 -11.85
CA TYR A 76 3.10 10.69 -10.83
C TYR A 76 2.56 9.26 -10.65
N THR A 77 2.32 8.54 -11.75
CA THR A 77 1.65 7.24 -11.71
C THR A 77 2.43 6.14 -10.98
N ASN A 78 3.73 6.35 -10.74
CA ASN A 78 4.59 5.43 -9.99
C ASN A 78 4.68 5.76 -8.50
N LEU A 79 3.95 6.79 -8.04
CA LEU A 79 3.99 7.23 -6.66
C LEU A 79 3.46 6.13 -5.73
N LYS A 80 4.29 5.77 -4.73
CA LYS A 80 3.99 4.77 -3.71
C LYS A 80 3.71 5.41 -2.36
N ILE A 81 4.41 6.49 -2.04
CA ILE A 81 4.30 7.15 -0.74
C ILE A 81 4.07 8.64 -0.98
N LEU A 82 2.98 9.16 -0.41
CA LEU A 82 2.64 10.57 -0.46
C LEU A 82 2.34 11.06 0.95
N TYR A 83 3.19 11.98 1.43
CA TYR A 83 2.97 12.69 2.69
C TYR A 83 2.43 14.09 2.40
N LEU A 84 1.26 14.38 2.95
CA LEU A 84 0.55 15.66 2.84
C LEU A 84 0.06 16.15 4.21
N ASP A 85 0.62 15.58 5.29
CA ASP A 85 0.28 15.98 6.65
C ASP A 85 0.68 17.43 6.94
N ASP A 86 0.02 18.03 7.93
CA ASP A 86 0.26 19.41 8.35
C ASP A 86 0.18 20.41 7.19
N ASN A 87 -0.91 20.33 6.43
CA ASN A 87 -1.26 21.27 5.37
C ASN A 87 -2.60 21.97 5.70
N MET A 88 -3.20 22.65 4.72
CA MET A 88 -4.47 23.36 4.87
C MET A 88 -5.54 22.78 3.94
N ILE A 89 -5.45 21.48 3.62
CA ILE A 89 -6.29 20.84 2.61
C ILE A 89 -7.72 20.76 3.13
N MET A 90 -8.63 21.40 2.40
CA MET A 90 -10.07 21.39 2.70
C MET A 90 -10.87 20.58 1.68
N ASN A 91 -10.37 20.48 0.44
CA ASN A 91 -11.06 19.83 -0.67
C ASN A 91 -10.11 18.96 -1.48
N VAL A 92 -10.58 17.78 -1.84
CA VAL A 92 -9.92 16.87 -2.77
C VAL A 92 -10.96 16.49 -3.82
N ASP A 93 -10.64 16.72 -5.10
CA ASP A 93 -11.52 16.31 -6.20
C ASP A 93 -11.65 14.77 -6.21
N GLU A 94 -12.86 14.27 -6.46
CA GLU A 94 -13.19 12.83 -6.38
C GLU A 94 -12.29 11.95 -7.25
N THR A 95 -11.80 12.48 -8.37
CA THR A 95 -10.99 11.76 -9.36
C THR A 95 -9.49 12.06 -9.26
N ALA A 96 -9.05 12.90 -8.31
CA ALA A 96 -7.67 13.37 -8.23
C ALA A 96 -6.64 12.23 -8.05
N PHE A 97 -7.05 11.13 -7.44
CA PHE A 97 -6.19 9.98 -7.13
C PHE A 97 -6.43 8.76 -8.03
N GLU A 98 -7.37 8.80 -8.99
CA GLU A 98 -7.62 7.66 -9.90
C GLU A 98 -6.36 7.11 -10.58
N PRO A 99 -5.38 7.92 -11.01
CA PRO A 99 -4.17 7.40 -11.65
C PRO A 99 -3.18 6.74 -10.67
N MET A 100 -3.38 6.89 -9.36
CA MET A 100 -2.43 6.51 -8.31
C MET A 100 -2.53 5.02 -7.94
N THR A 101 -2.50 4.14 -8.93
CA THR A 101 -2.71 2.69 -8.73
C THR A 101 -1.57 2.01 -7.96
N ALA A 102 -0.38 2.61 -7.93
CA ALA A 102 0.78 2.13 -7.18
C ALA A 102 0.87 2.72 -5.75
N LEU A 103 -0.05 3.61 -5.36
CA LEU A 103 0.02 4.28 -4.06
C LEU A 103 -0.21 3.27 -2.94
N GLU A 104 0.74 3.20 -2.02
CA GLU A 104 0.84 2.25 -0.93
C GLU A 104 0.55 2.91 0.42
N ILE A 105 1.04 4.14 0.60
CA ILE A 105 0.93 4.94 1.82
C ILE A 105 0.47 6.35 1.45
N LEU A 106 -0.60 6.80 2.11
CA LEU A 106 -1.10 8.16 2.01
C LEU A 106 -1.30 8.74 3.40
N ASP A 107 -0.62 9.85 3.70
CA ASP A 107 -0.84 10.63 4.91
C ASP A 107 -1.53 11.96 4.59
N MET A 108 -2.74 12.14 5.13
CA MET A 108 -3.55 13.35 5.01
C MET A 108 -3.89 13.90 6.41
N SER A 109 -3.11 13.52 7.43
CA SER A 109 -3.34 13.94 8.81
C SER A 109 -3.15 15.46 9.00
N SER A 110 -3.66 16.02 10.08
CA SER A 110 -3.45 17.45 10.42
C SER A 110 -3.82 18.39 9.26
N ASN A 111 -5.00 18.19 8.69
CA ASN A 111 -5.56 19.02 7.61
C ASN A 111 -6.93 19.56 8.04
N SER A 112 -7.71 20.11 7.10
CA SER A 112 -9.04 20.68 7.35
C SER A 112 -10.12 19.96 6.55
N LEU A 113 -9.96 18.66 6.34
CA LEU A 113 -10.90 17.85 5.56
C LEU A 113 -12.16 17.55 6.37
N VAL A 114 -13.30 17.67 5.69
CA VAL A 114 -14.63 17.35 6.24
C VAL A 114 -15.27 16.12 5.57
N LYS A 115 -14.70 15.66 4.45
CA LYS A 115 -15.14 14.50 3.67
C LYS A 115 -13.97 13.67 3.21
N ILE A 116 -14.11 12.35 3.23
CA ILE A 116 -13.08 11.44 2.71
C ILE A 116 -13.42 11.08 1.26
N PRO A 117 -12.57 11.41 0.28
CA PRO A 117 -12.71 10.95 -1.10
C PRO A 117 -12.87 9.43 -1.19
N PRO A 118 -13.97 8.96 -1.79
CA PRO A 118 -14.21 7.55 -2.05
C PRO A 118 -13.06 6.72 -2.60
N ILE A 119 -12.31 7.33 -3.53
CA ILE A 119 -11.24 6.69 -4.27
C ILE A 119 -10.16 6.10 -3.36
N PHE A 120 -9.95 6.67 -2.18
CA PHE A 120 -8.97 6.17 -1.20
C PHE A 120 -9.27 4.75 -0.69
N PHE A 121 -10.53 4.30 -0.78
CA PHE A 121 -10.93 2.93 -0.43
C PHE A 121 -10.97 1.98 -1.65
N GLN A 122 -10.59 2.48 -2.82
CA GLN A 122 -10.56 1.72 -4.08
C GLN A 122 -9.17 1.63 -4.74
N LEU A 123 -8.15 2.29 -4.17
CA LEU A 123 -6.78 2.20 -4.66
C LEU A 123 -6.20 0.79 -4.39
N PRO A 124 -5.74 0.06 -5.42
CA PRO A 124 -5.47 -1.39 -5.34
C PRO A 124 -4.21 -1.74 -4.55
N SER A 125 -3.29 -0.80 -4.35
CA SER A 125 -2.06 -0.99 -3.57
C SER A 125 -2.08 -0.30 -2.22
N LEU A 126 -3.11 0.51 -1.92
CA LEU A 126 -3.12 1.33 -0.71
C LEU A 126 -3.37 0.45 0.51
N TYR A 127 -2.38 0.39 1.40
CA TYR A 127 -2.44 -0.42 2.62
C TYR A 127 -2.26 0.38 3.91
N LYS A 128 -1.75 1.62 3.84
CA LYS A 128 -1.75 2.55 4.98
C LYS A 128 -2.41 3.88 4.62
N LEU A 129 -3.36 4.28 5.45
CA LEU A 129 -4.13 5.50 5.25
C LEU A 129 -4.27 6.24 6.57
N TYR A 130 -3.79 7.48 6.60
CA TYR A 130 -3.79 8.34 7.78
C TYR A 130 -4.65 9.57 7.57
N PHE A 131 -5.59 9.77 8.48
CA PHE A 131 -6.60 10.84 8.45
C PHE A 131 -6.76 11.52 9.81
N SER A 132 -5.79 11.33 10.71
CA SER A 132 -5.88 11.84 12.07
C SER A 132 -5.91 13.38 12.08
N HIS A 133 -6.51 13.99 13.10
CA HIS A 133 -6.55 15.46 13.24
C HIS A 133 -7.16 16.18 12.02
N ASN A 134 -8.32 15.73 11.58
CA ASN A 134 -9.15 16.41 10.58
C ASN A 134 -10.51 16.77 11.21
N GLN A 135 -11.51 17.12 10.38
CA GLN A 135 -12.84 17.54 10.81
C GLN A 135 -13.93 16.58 10.32
N TYR A 136 -13.59 15.29 10.18
CA TYR A 136 -14.55 14.27 9.74
C TYR A 136 -15.64 14.07 10.79
N THR A 137 -16.90 14.08 10.35
CA THR A 137 -18.07 13.89 11.22
C THR A 137 -18.88 12.65 10.84
N ASN A 138 -19.29 12.53 9.58
CA ASN A 138 -20.10 11.40 9.10
C ASN A 138 -19.45 10.77 7.87
N ILE A 139 -18.44 9.93 8.11
CA ILE A 139 -17.74 9.20 7.04
C ILE A 139 -18.60 8.06 6.46
N VAL A 140 -19.72 7.68 7.10
CA VAL A 140 -20.65 6.68 6.57
C VAL A 140 -21.19 7.12 5.22
N LYS A 141 -21.67 8.36 5.13
CA LYS A 141 -22.21 8.92 3.88
C LYS A 141 -21.19 8.98 2.75
N ASP A 142 -19.92 9.19 3.09
CA ASP A 142 -18.85 9.28 2.11
C ASP A 142 -18.54 7.92 1.47
N ILE A 143 -18.72 6.82 2.19
CA ILE A 143 -18.28 5.49 1.72
C ILE A 143 -19.37 4.43 1.59
N GLU A 144 -20.61 4.71 1.97
CA GLU A 144 -21.72 3.74 1.95
C GLU A 144 -21.98 3.17 0.55
N ASN A 145 -21.90 4.01 -0.48
CA ASN A 145 -22.13 3.63 -1.88
C ASN A 145 -20.94 2.92 -2.54
N LEU A 146 -19.81 2.80 -1.85
CA LEU A 146 -18.56 2.28 -2.42
C LEU A 146 -18.36 0.79 -2.19
N LYS A 147 -19.29 0.14 -1.51
CA LYS A 147 -19.15 -1.27 -1.16
C LYS A 147 -19.11 -2.14 -2.44
N PRO A 148 -18.14 -3.05 -2.55
CA PRO A 148 -17.10 -3.38 -1.56
C PRO A 148 -15.89 -2.41 -1.58
N ILE A 149 -15.31 -2.14 -0.41
CA ILE A 149 -13.97 -1.56 -0.29
C ILE A 149 -12.97 -2.55 -0.90
N THR A 150 -12.15 -2.09 -1.85
CA THR A 150 -11.19 -2.96 -2.57
C THR A 150 -9.74 -2.68 -2.21
N SER A 151 -9.44 -1.53 -1.59
CA SER A 151 -8.11 -1.26 -1.04
C SER A 151 -7.74 -2.28 0.04
N PRO A 152 -6.57 -2.94 -0.06
CA PRO A 152 -6.13 -3.94 0.91
C PRO A 152 -5.57 -3.28 2.18
N LEU A 153 -6.37 -2.42 2.82
CA LEU A 153 -5.98 -1.65 3.98
C LEU A 153 -5.52 -2.56 5.11
N GLN A 154 -4.36 -2.24 5.66
CA GLN A 154 -3.76 -2.91 6.82
C GLN A 154 -3.73 -1.97 8.04
N TYR A 155 -3.61 -0.68 7.77
CA TYR A 155 -3.50 0.38 8.75
C TYR A 155 -4.45 1.52 8.39
N LEU A 156 -5.40 1.81 9.28
CA LEU A 156 -6.34 2.91 9.14
C LEU A 156 -6.28 3.80 10.38
N GLU A 157 -5.98 5.08 10.18
CA GLU A 157 -5.91 6.08 11.23
C GLU A 157 -7.00 7.13 11.09
N LEU A 158 -7.87 7.25 12.09
CA LEU A 158 -8.98 8.19 12.16
C LEU A 158 -8.97 8.97 13.48
N ALA A 159 -7.87 8.93 14.24
CA ALA A 159 -7.82 9.56 15.54
C ALA A 159 -8.06 11.08 15.51
N PHE A 160 -8.61 11.62 16.59
CA PHE A 160 -8.81 13.06 16.79
C PHE A 160 -9.59 13.72 15.65
N ASN A 161 -10.68 13.09 15.24
CA ASN A 161 -11.71 13.67 14.39
C ASN A 161 -12.97 13.96 15.23
N ASN A 162 -14.10 14.21 14.59
CA ASN A 162 -15.39 14.41 15.25
C ASN A 162 -16.42 13.37 14.80
N LEU A 163 -15.99 12.11 14.65
CA LEU A 163 -16.81 11.04 14.10
C LEU A 163 -18.02 10.76 15.01
N THR A 164 -19.22 10.75 14.41
CA THR A 164 -20.47 10.39 15.09
C THR A 164 -20.85 8.93 14.86
N GLU A 165 -20.33 8.32 13.80
CA GLU A 165 -20.58 6.91 13.47
C GLU A 165 -19.39 6.34 12.70
N LEU A 166 -19.01 5.10 13.00
CA LEU A 166 -18.07 4.36 12.16
C LEU A 166 -18.77 3.72 10.96
N PRO A 167 -18.15 3.75 9.78
CA PRO A 167 -18.71 3.14 8.60
C PRO A 167 -18.56 1.63 8.71
N ASN A 168 -19.51 0.90 8.13
CA ASN A 168 -19.31 -0.52 7.92
C ASN A 168 -18.31 -0.68 6.75
N LEU A 169 -17.06 -1.00 7.08
CA LEU A 169 -15.97 -1.21 6.12
C LEU A 169 -16.16 -2.48 5.26
N GLY A 170 -17.16 -3.32 5.58
CA GLY A 170 -17.40 -4.58 4.91
C GLY A 170 -16.26 -5.57 5.16
N MET A 171 -15.98 -6.39 4.15
CA MET A 171 -14.96 -7.43 4.20
C MET A 171 -13.57 -6.84 3.98
N LEU A 172 -12.85 -6.58 5.08
CA LEU A 172 -11.51 -6.01 5.06
C LEU A 172 -10.55 -6.91 5.86
N PRO A 173 -10.25 -8.12 5.35
CA PRO A 173 -9.50 -9.16 6.06
C PRO A 173 -8.05 -8.79 6.37
N THR A 174 -7.50 -7.77 5.72
CA THR A 174 -6.10 -7.34 5.91
C THR A 174 -5.92 -6.34 7.05
N LEU A 175 -6.98 -5.66 7.50
CA LEU A 175 -6.88 -4.60 8.49
C LEU A 175 -6.47 -5.19 9.85
N PHE A 176 -5.31 -4.79 10.34
CA PHE A 176 -4.79 -5.25 11.63
C PHE A 176 -4.59 -4.12 12.63
N TYR A 177 -4.47 -2.88 12.15
CA TYR A 177 -4.33 -1.69 12.96
C TYR A 177 -5.47 -0.73 12.63
N PHE A 178 -6.25 -0.36 13.65
CA PHE A 178 -7.30 0.62 13.52
C PHE A 178 -7.26 1.58 14.72
N ASN A 179 -7.15 2.87 14.46
CA ASN A 179 -7.17 3.87 15.51
C ASN A 179 -8.29 4.88 15.29
N ILE A 180 -9.12 5.02 16.32
CA ILE A 180 -10.31 5.86 16.38
C ILE A 180 -10.31 6.72 17.66
N THR A 181 -9.17 6.81 18.34
CA THR A 181 -8.97 7.58 19.57
C THR A 181 -9.37 9.03 19.37
N GLY A 182 -9.82 9.73 20.41
CA GLY A 182 -10.11 11.16 20.35
C GLY A 182 -11.38 11.53 19.58
N ASN A 183 -12.25 10.56 19.25
CA ASN A 183 -13.58 10.81 18.70
C ASN A 183 -14.66 10.66 19.80
N PRO A 184 -15.33 11.74 20.23
CA PRO A 184 -16.13 11.72 21.47
C PRO A 184 -17.48 11.01 21.36
N SER A 185 -18.06 10.90 20.16
CA SER A 185 -19.47 10.58 19.97
C SER A 185 -19.73 9.47 18.94
N ILE A 186 -18.79 8.53 18.79
CA ILE A 186 -18.94 7.40 17.87
C ILE A 186 -20.01 6.44 18.39
N LYS A 187 -21.07 6.18 17.63
CA LYS A 187 -21.92 5.01 17.87
C LYS A 187 -21.21 3.71 17.50
N MET A 188 -21.16 2.77 18.44
CA MET A 188 -20.37 1.55 18.34
C MET A 188 -21.21 0.28 18.47
N THR A 189 -20.99 -0.68 17.57
CA THR A 189 -21.62 -2.01 17.58
C THR A 189 -20.64 -3.07 17.09
N VAL A 190 -20.86 -4.33 17.47
CA VAL A 190 -20.05 -5.48 16.99
C VAL A 190 -20.01 -5.55 15.46
N SER A 191 -21.11 -5.23 14.80
CA SER A 191 -21.24 -5.26 13.33
C SER A 191 -20.24 -4.39 12.57
N LYS A 192 -19.68 -3.35 13.21
CA LYS A 192 -18.60 -2.54 12.62
C LYS A 192 -17.25 -3.28 12.56
N PHE A 193 -17.10 -4.36 13.33
CA PHE A 193 -15.87 -5.16 13.45
C PHE A 193 -15.97 -6.56 12.83
N SER A 194 -17.16 -7.04 12.51
CA SER A 194 -17.39 -8.41 12.01
C SER A 194 -16.56 -8.73 10.76
N GLY A 195 -16.40 -7.76 9.84
CA GLY A 195 -15.66 -7.94 8.59
C GLY A 195 -14.16 -7.64 8.64
N ILE A 196 -13.59 -7.31 9.81
CA ILE A 196 -12.15 -7.00 10.00
C ILE A 196 -11.48 -8.04 10.91
N CYS A 197 -11.57 -9.30 10.49
CA CYS A 197 -11.20 -10.47 11.28
C CYS A 197 -9.71 -10.60 11.64
N ASN A 198 -8.82 -9.80 11.03
CA ASN A 198 -7.40 -9.78 11.36
C ASN A 198 -6.99 -8.63 12.28
N LEU A 199 -7.97 -7.91 12.87
CA LEU A 199 -7.70 -6.82 13.80
C LEU A 199 -6.80 -7.30 14.96
N LYS A 200 -5.68 -6.60 15.17
CA LYS A 200 -4.72 -6.85 16.25
C LYS A 200 -4.63 -5.70 17.23
N PHE A 201 -4.79 -4.48 16.75
CA PHE A 201 -4.72 -3.28 17.56
C PHE A 201 -5.90 -2.37 17.23
N LEU A 202 -6.72 -2.12 18.24
CA LEU A 202 -7.73 -1.08 18.24
C LEU A 202 -7.29 -0.01 19.24
N TYR A 203 -7.05 1.19 18.77
CA TYR A 203 -6.81 2.34 19.66
C TYR A 203 -8.11 3.11 19.79
N ASN A 204 -8.64 3.17 21.01
CA ASN A 204 -9.95 3.70 21.33
C ASN A 204 -9.92 4.54 22.61
N ASN A 205 -11.07 5.18 22.89
CA ASN A 205 -11.27 5.93 24.13
C ASN A 205 -11.82 5.03 25.22
N ASN A 206 -11.41 5.31 26.46
CA ASN A 206 -12.07 4.80 27.65
C ASN A 206 -13.35 5.61 27.89
N THR A 207 -14.45 5.23 27.24
CA THR A 207 -15.74 5.95 27.33
C THR A 207 -16.94 5.00 27.25
N THR A 208 -18.04 5.40 27.87
CA THR A 208 -19.37 4.77 27.77
C THR A 208 -20.23 5.42 26.69
N SER A 209 -19.92 6.66 26.30
CA SER A 209 -20.74 7.49 25.40
C SER A 209 -20.91 6.95 23.98
N TRP A 210 -20.19 5.87 23.66
CA TRP A 210 -20.22 5.23 22.35
C TRP A 210 -21.34 4.19 22.19
N PHE A 211 -21.99 3.81 23.28
CA PHE A 211 -22.97 2.72 23.30
C PHE A 211 -24.34 3.28 23.71
N ASP A 212 -25.34 3.07 22.84
CA ASP A 212 -26.72 3.43 23.16
C ASP A 212 -27.31 2.47 24.20
N ASP A 213 -26.97 1.18 24.10
CA ASP A 213 -27.24 0.16 25.11
C ASP A 213 -25.96 -0.13 25.92
N PRO A 214 -25.94 0.11 27.24
CA PRO A 214 -24.78 -0.19 28.09
C PRO A 214 -24.26 -1.62 28.00
N CYS A 215 -25.10 -2.61 27.67
CA CYS A 215 -24.67 -4.00 27.51
C CYS A 215 -23.94 -4.27 26.18
N GLU A 216 -24.10 -3.41 25.16
CA GLU A 216 -23.31 -3.49 23.92
C GLU A 216 -21.82 -3.21 24.17
N CYS A 217 -21.51 -2.43 25.21
CA CYS A 217 -20.14 -2.17 25.67
C CYS A 217 -19.42 -3.49 25.99
N TRP A 218 -19.98 -4.28 26.91
CA TRP A 218 -19.44 -5.60 27.28
C TRP A 218 -19.45 -6.60 26.13
N THR A 219 -20.47 -6.53 25.27
CA THR A 219 -20.58 -7.41 24.10
C THR A 219 -19.42 -7.16 23.12
N LEU A 220 -19.07 -5.90 22.88
CA LEU A 220 -17.93 -5.54 22.04
C LEU A 220 -16.59 -5.89 22.69
N GLU A 221 -16.42 -5.64 23.99
CA GLU A 221 -15.20 -6.06 24.70
C GLU A 221 -14.96 -7.56 24.56
N THR A 222 -15.97 -8.36 24.92
CA THR A 222 -15.92 -9.81 24.82
C THR A 222 -15.63 -10.26 23.39
N TRP A 223 -16.22 -9.58 22.38
CA TRP A 223 -15.94 -9.86 20.98
C TRP A 223 -14.47 -9.66 20.62
N LEU A 224 -13.87 -8.55 21.06
CA LEU A 224 -12.48 -8.16 20.78
C LEU A 224 -11.48 -9.04 21.53
N GLU A 225 -11.71 -9.29 22.83
CA GLU A 225 -10.86 -10.11 23.69
C GLU A 225 -10.76 -11.55 23.20
N ASN A 226 -11.91 -12.18 22.91
CA ASN A 226 -11.96 -13.55 22.40
C ASN A 226 -11.23 -13.72 21.06
N ARG A 227 -10.98 -12.62 20.34
CA ARG A 227 -10.26 -12.59 19.06
C ARG A 227 -8.82 -12.08 19.18
N GLY A 228 -8.38 -11.80 20.41
CA GLY A 228 -7.01 -11.41 20.72
C GLY A 228 -6.63 -10.01 20.23
N ALA A 229 -7.61 -9.14 20.01
CA ALA A 229 -7.34 -7.73 19.71
C ALA A 229 -6.85 -7.02 20.99
N LYS A 230 -5.84 -6.16 20.85
CA LYS A 230 -5.38 -5.29 21.93
C LYS A 230 -6.10 -3.95 21.82
N PHE A 231 -6.70 -3.52 22.91
CA PHE A 231 -7.46 -2.28 22.99
C PHE A 231 -7.43 -1.71 24.41
N LEU A 232 -7.84 -0.45 24.57
CA LEU A 232 -8.04 0.15 25.88
C LEU A 232 -9.43 -0.25 26.37
N PRO A 233 -9.60 -0.89 27.53
CA PRO A 233 -10.93 -1.24 28.04
C PRO A 233 -11.85 -0.01 28.08
N PHE A 234 -13.10 -0.19 27.66
CA PHE A 234 -14.13 0.84 27.69
C PHE A 234 -14.63 1.04 29.13
N ASN A 235 -15.24 2.19 29.39
CA ASN A 235 -15.84 2.47 30.68
C ASN A 235 -17.26 1.87 30.72
N CYS A 236 -17.43 0.56 30.76
CA CYS A 236 -18.77 -0.03 30.83
C CYS A 236 -19.39 0.21 32.22
N GLN A 237 -20.36 1.12 32.32
CA GLN A 237 -20.93 1.60 33.61
C GLN A 237 -21.95 0.67 34.26
N VAL A 238 -22.19 -0.51 33.68
CA VAL A 238 -23.15 -1.50 34.17
C VAL A 238 -22.41 -2.79 34.54
N ASP A 239 -22.90 -3.52 35.54
CA ASP A 239 -22.29 -4.80 35.93
C ASP A 239 -22.54 -5.86 34.85
N ILE A 240 -21.49 -6.58 34.46
CA ILE A 240 -21.55 -7.59 33.40
C ILE A 240 -22.58 -8.71 33.69
N GLU A 241 -22.79 -9.06 34.96
CA GLU A 241 -23.76 -10.08 35.39
C GLU A 241 -25.21 -9.72 35.04
N THR A 242 -25.49 -8.42 34.89
CA THR A 242 -26.81 -7.92 34.51
C THR A 242 -27.03 -7.89 33.00
N CYS A 243 -25.97 -8.12 32.21
CA CYS A 243 -26.00 -8.06 30.76
C CYS A 243 -26.06 -9.45 30.13
N ASN A 244 -26.99 -9.64 29.19
CA ASN A 244 -26.95 -10.79 28.28
C ASN A 244 -26.14 -10.44 27.03
N THR A 245 -24.85 -10.75 27.04
CA THR A 245 -23.92 -10.45 25.92
C THR A 245 -24.04 -11.47 24.79
N THR A 246 -25.22 -11.61 24.19
CA THR A 246 -25.42 -12.52 23.06
C THR A 246 -24.90 -11.87 21.78
N ILE A 247 -23.87 -12.47 21.18
CA ILE A 247 -23.36 -12.07 19.87
C ILE A 247 -24.31 -12.58 18.78
N SER A 248 -24.62 -11.71 17.81
CA SER A 248 -25.47 -12.07 16.67
C SER A 248 -24.85 -13.20 15.83
N THR A 249 -25.69 -14.14 15.38
CA THR A 249 -25.28 -15.21 14.46
C THR A 249 -24.78 -14.64 13.14
N ASN A 250 -25.37 -13.53 12.67
CA ASN A 250 -24.96 -12.85 11.45
C ASN A 250 -23.54 -12.29 11.56
N ASP A 251 -23.20 -11.63 12.68
CA ASP A 251 -21.85 -11.09 12.90
C ASP A 251 -20.79 -12.20 12.96
N THR A 252 -21.14 -13.32 13.59
CA THR A 252 -20.27 -14.50 13.63
C THR A 252 -20.03 -15.07 12.23
N GLN A 253 -21.06 -15.18 11.40
CA GLN A 253 -20.92 -15.65 10.02
C GLN A 253 -20.03 -14.73 9.17
N ILE A 254 -20.23 -13.40 9.24
CA ILE A 254 -19.40 -12.41 8.52
C ILE A 254 -17.92 -12.57 8.94
N TYR A 255 -17.67 -12.77 10.23
CA TYR A 255 -16.31 -12.96 10.74
C TYR A 255 -15.67 -14.25 10.20
N GLU A 256 -16.39 -15.37 10.15
CA GLU A 256 -15.89 -16.63 9.59
C GLU A 256 -15.61 -16.52 8.09
N GLU A 257 -16.49 -15.85 7.34
CA GLU A 257 -16.27 -15.54 5.93
C GLU A 257 -15.02 -14.68 5.75
N CYS A 258 -14.81 -13.69 6.63
CA CYS A 258 -13.60 -12.87 6.61
C CYS A 258 -12.34 -13.71 6.85
N GLN A 259 -12.37 -14.63 7.82
CA GLN A 259 -11.22 -15.49 8.10
C GLN A 259 -10.86 -16.38 6.90
N LYS A 260 -11.86 -16.91 6.19
CA LYS A 260 -11.64 -17.67 4.95
C LYS A 260 -10.98 -16.79 3.89
N SER A 261 -11.50 -15.59 3.67
CA SER A 261 -10.94 -14.62 2.72
C SER A 261 -9.48 -14.25 3.07
N TYR A 262 -9.19 -14.02 4.35
CA TYR A 262 -7.83 -13.75 4.83
C TYR A 262 -6.89 -14.93 4.56
N ALA A 263 -7.32 -16.17 4.82
CA ALA A 263 -6.52 -17.36 4.58
C ALA A 263 -6.17 -17.52 3.09
N GLU A 264 -7.13 -17.26 2.20
CA GLU A 264 -6.90 -17.26 0.74
C GLU A 264 -5.87 -16.21 0.33
N LEU A 265 -5.96 -14.98 0.85
CA LEU A 265 -5.00 -13.91 0.59
C LEU A 265 -3.58 -14.30 1.02
N VAL A 266 -3.44 -14.85 2.23
CA VAL A 266 -2.14 -15.30 2.75
C VAL A 266 -1.57 -16.43 1.88
N MET A 267 -2.40 -17.37 1.43
CA MET A 267 -1.98 -18.44 0.55
C MET A 267 -1.53 -17.91 -0.83
N GLN A 268 -2.28 -16.99 -1.42
CA GLN A 268 -1.91 -16.32 -2.68
C GLN A 268 -0.57 -15.57 -2.56
N TYR A 269 -0.36 -14.85 -1.46
CA TYR A 269 0.90 -14.17 -1.18
C TYR A 269 2.07 -15.16 -1.11
N LYS A 270 1.93 -16.24 -0.32
CA LYS A 270 2.96 -17.29 -0.20
C LYS A 270 3.27 -17.92 -1.56
N ILE A 271 2.26 -18.20 -2.37
CA ILE A 271 2.46 -18.76 -3.71
C ILE A 271 3.28 -17.81 -4.58
N ARG A 272 2.88 -16.53 -4.67
CA ARG A 272 3.53 -15.56 -5.56
C ARG A 272 4.94 -15.19 -5.12
N LYS A 273 5.16 -15.03 -3.81
CA LYS A 273 6.43 -14.51 -3.26
C LYS A 273 7.44 -15.58 -2.86
N ILE A 274 6.98 -16.81 -2.59
CA ILE A 274 7.85 -17.87 -2.08
C ILE A 274 7.84 -19.07 -3.04
N VAL A 275 6.68 -19.68 -3.28
CA VAL A 275 6.59 -20.94 -4.03
C VAL A 275 7.03 -20.75 -5.48
N LEU A 276 6.50 -19.75 -6.18
CA LEU A 276 6.77 -19.53 -7.60
C LEU A 276 8.26 -19.22 -7.87
N PRO A 277 8.94 -18.30 -7.14
CA PRO A 277 10.37 -18.07 -7.31
C PRO A 277 11.22 -19.31 -7.03
N VAL A 278 10.88 -20.09 -6.00
CA VAL A 278 11.60 -21.34 -5.68
C VAL A 278 11.44 -22.36 -6.80
N CYS A 279 10.23 -22.56 -7.31
CA CYS A 279 9.98 -23.44 -8.45
C CYS A 279 10.79 -23.00 -9.69
N VAL A 280 10.80 -21.70 -10.00
CA VAL A 280 11.58 -21.14 -11.12
C VAL A 280 13.08 -21.39 -10.91
N ALA A 281 13.61 -21.17 -9.70
CA ALA A 281 15.01 -21.41 -9.38
C ALA A 281 15.41 -22.89 -9.56
N VAL A 282 14.56 -23.83 -9.13
CA VAL A 282 14.77 -25.27 -9.32
C VAL A 282 14.82 -25.64 -10.80
N VAL A 283 13.87 -25.13 -11.60
CA VAL A 283 13.85 -25.39 -13.05
C VAL A 283 15.11 -24.84 -13.72
N VAL A 284 15.53 -23.63 -13.39
CA VAL A 284 16.77 -23.02 -13.92
C VAL A 284 17.99 -23.85 -13.55
N LEU A 285 18.09 -24.32 -12.31
CA LEU A 285 19.20 -25.15 -11.85
C LEU A 285 19.27 -26.50 -12.58
N LEU A 286 18.12 -27.14 -12.82
CA LEU A 286 18.04 -28.36 -13.62
C LEU A 286 18.49 -28.12 -15.07
N LEU A 287 18.08 -27.01 -15.68
CA LEU A 287 18.52 -26.64 -17.04
C LEU A 287 20.03 -26.40 -17.10
N ILE A 288 20.62 -25.75 -16.09
CA ILE A 288 22.07 -25.56 -15.99
C ILE A 288 22.80 -26.91 -15.86
N ILE A 289 22.30 -27.84 -15.03
CA ILE A 289 22.88 -29.19 -14.90
C ILE A 289 22.82 -29.93 -16.24
N ILE A 290 21.67 -29.90 -16.92
CA ILE A 290 21.51 -30.50 -18.25
C ILE A 290 22.50 -29.89 -19.24
N LEU A 291 22.66 -28.57 -19.25
CA LEU A 291 23.62 -27.87 -20.11
C LEU A 291 25.06 -28.30 -19.81
N ILE A 292 25.45 -28.40 -18.54
CA ILE A 292 26.77 -28.89 -18.12
C ILE A 292 27.00 -30.33 -18.59
N ILE A 293 25.99 -31.20 -18.47
CA ILE A 293 26.05 -32.58 -18.96
C ILE A 293 26.25 -32.61 -20.47
N ILE A 294 25.50 -31.80 -21.23
CA ILE A 294 25.62 -31.68 -22.69
C ILE A 294 27.02 -31.19 -23.07
N ILE A 295 27.54 -30.15 -22.41
CA ILE A 295 28.89 -29.61 -22.67
C ILE A 295 29.96 -30.67 -22.36
N LYS A 296 29.85 -31.38 -21.23
CA LYS A 296 30.78 -32.47 -20.87
C LYS A 296 30.72 -33.60 -21.90
N ARG A 297 29.53 -34.02 -22.34
CA ARG A 297 29.35 -35.04 -23.39
C ARG A 297 29.98 -34.61 -24.71
N ARG A 298 29.81 -33.36 -25.15
CA ARG A 298 30.43 -32.83 -26.38
C ARG A 298 31.95 -32.68 -26.30
N ARG A 299 32.53 -32.42 -25.11
CA ARG A 299 33.99 -32.31 -24.92
C ARG A 299 34.71 -33.66 -24.86
N LYS A 300 34.03 -34.73 -24.45
CA LYS A 300 34.61 -36.08 -24.32
C LYS A 300 35.25 -36.62 -25.62
N PRO A 301 34.57 -36.62 -26.79
CA PRO A 301 35.17 -37.08 -28.04
C PRO A 301 36.33 -36.20 -28.51
N LYS A 302 36.22 -34.86 -28.37
CA LYS A 302 37.32 -33.93 -28.70
C LYS A 302 38.58 -34.16 -27.84
N ARG A 303 38.41 -34.50 -26.55
CA ARG A 303 39.53 -34.87 -25.68
C ARG A 303 40.15 -36.21 -26.08
N LEU A 304 39.34 -37.21 -26.44
CA LEU A 304 39.86 -38.50 -26.92
C LEU A 304 40.64 -38.34 -28.24
N GLN A 305 40.11 -37.59 -29.21
CA GLN A 305 40.82 -37.30 -30.46
C GLN A 305 42.17 -36.61 -30.23
N ARG A 306 42.24 -35.60 -29.34
CA ARG A 306 43.51 -34.94 -28.99
C ARG A 306 44.50 -35.88 -28.32
N LYS A 307 44.05 -36.77 -27.44
CA LYS A 307 44.92 -37.78 -26.80
C LYS A 307 45.45 -38.79 -27.80
N ASN A 308 44.62 -39.27 -28.72
CA ASN A 308 45.05 -40.20 -29.77
C ASN A 308 46.03 -39.53 -30.75
N LEU A 309 45.82 -38.25 -31.10
CA LEU A 309 46.78 -37.50 -31.92
C LEU A 309 48.15 -37.38 -31.23
N ALA A 310 48.17 -37.01 -29.96
CA ALA A 310 49.41 -36.86 -29.19
C ALA A 310 50.15 -38.21 -29.01
N ALA A 311 49.42 -39.31 -28.77
CA ALA A 311 50.02 -40.64 -28.67
C ALA A 311 50.66 -41.09 -30.00
N ASN A 312 50.00 -40.81 -31.14
CA ASN A 312 50.55 -41.13 -32.46
C ASN A 312 51.78 -40.27 -32.82
N GLU A 313 51.86 -39.02 -32.34
CA GLU A 313 53.06 -38.18 -32.49
C GLU A 313 54.23 -38.71 -31.67
N GLU A 314 54.00 -39.14 -30.42
CA GLU A 314 55.03 -39.75 -29.57
C GLU A 314 55.55 -41.08 -30.15
N GLU A 315 54.67 -41.94 -30.68
CA GLU A 315 55.03 -43.21 -31.29
C GLU A 315 55.87 -43.01 -32.58
N ASN A 316 55.51 -42.04 -33.43
CA ASN A 316 56.30 -41.71 -34.62
C ASN A 316 57.70 -41.14 -34.28
N THR A 317 57.86 -40.40 -33.19
CA THR A 317 59.17 -39.89 -32.76
C THR A 317 60.10 -40.96 -32.15
N MET A 318 59.58 -42.12 -31.74
CA MET A 318 60.40 -43.24 -31.23
C MET A 318 60.89 -44.20 -32.32
N VAL A 319 60.25 -44.23 -33.49
CA VAL A 319 60.64 -45.09 -34.62
C VAL A 319 61.78 -44.48 -35.46
N ASP A 320 61.99 -43.16 -35.38
CA ASP A 320 63.06 -42.43 -36.09
C ASP A 320 64.38 -42.29 -35.29
N ARG A 321 64.59 -43.09 -34.23
CA ARG A 321 65.86 -43.18 -33.47
C ARG A 321 66.45 -44.58 -33.50
#